data_AF-A0A0E2H8R3-F1
#
_entry.id   AF-A0A0E2H8R3-F1
#
_cell.length_a   1.000
_cell.length_b   1.000
_cell.length_c   1.000
_cell.angle_alpha   90.00
_cell.angle_beta   90.00
_cell.angle_gamma   90.00
#
_symmetry.space_group_name_H-M   'P 1'
#
loop_
_entity.id
_entity.type
_entity.pdbx_description
1 polymer ?
#
loop_
_entity_poly.entity_id
_entity_poly.type
_entity_poly.pdbx_seq_one_letter_code
_entity_poly.pdbx_strand_id
1 'polypeptide(L)'
;MSETIRKSHNVSVFMYHFVCPAKYRRVVIDEDVDRVIKETCEGIQERYEIRFLEVGTDKDHVHFLIQSVPTYSPKKIIQIVKSIIAREVFAKCPQVKKKLWGGEFWTDGYYVATVSEHGNEQIISRYVKEQGQEKNCKTIYKNVEKTKQYSIWDYM
;
A
#
# COMPACT_ATOMS: atom_id res chain seq x y z
N MET A 1 -13.97 -3.28 -4.56
CA MET A 1 -14.25 -3.33 -3.11
C MET A 1 -13.38 -4.39 -2.46
N SER A 2 -12.98 -4.18 -1.21
CA SER A 2 -12.30 -5.20 -0.39
C SER A 2 -13.18 -6.42 -0.16
N GLU A 3 -12.55 -7.57 0.02
CA GLU A 3 -13.26 -8.82 0.32
C GLU A 3 -12.78 -9.47 1.61
N THR A 4 -13.62 -10.25 2.28
CA THR A 4 -13.17 -11.04 3.43
C THR A 4 -12.38 -12.25 2.95
N ILE A 5 -11.08 -12.32 3.26
CA ILE A 5 -10.24 -13.46 2.92
C ILE A 5 -10.34 -14.49 4.05
N ARG A 6 -10.66 -15.74 3.72
CA ARG A 6 -10.69 -16.87 4.65
C ARG A 6 -9.60 -17.88 4.30
N LYS A 7 -8.81 -18.26 5.30
CA LYS A 7 -7.79 -19.32 5.25
C LYS A 7 -8.04 -20.29 6.41
N SER A 8 -7.33 -21.42 6.44
CA SER A 8 -7.57 -22.51 7.41
C SER A 8 -7.60 -22.07 8.88
N HIS A 9 -6.83 -21.04 9.24
CA HIS A 9 -6.72 -20.56 10.62
C HIS A 9 -6.86 -19.04 10.76
N ASN A 10 -7.39 -18.35 9.73
CA ASN A 10 -7.65 -16.91 9.84
C ASN A 10 -8.75 -16.43 8.91
N VAL A 11 -9.39 -15.34 9.33
CA VAL A 11 -10.28 -14.52 8.53
C VAL A 11 -9.74 -13.10 8.60
N SER A 12 -9.49 -12.47 7.46
CA SER A 12 -8.77 -11.20 7.43
C SER A 12 -9.24 -10.27 6.32
N VAL A 13 -9.20 -8.97 6.63
CA VAL A 13 -9.28 -7.87 5.66
C VAL A 13 -8.10 -6.94 5.94
N PHE A 14 -6.96 -7.21 5.30
CA PHE A 14 -5.78 -6.33 5.39
C PHE A 14 -5.68 -5.48 4.16
N MET A 15 -5.91 -4.18 4.33
CA MET A 15 -5.70 -3.19 3.29
C MET A 15 -4.61 -2.20 3.69
N TYR A 16 -3.82 -1.80 2.71
CA TYR A 16 -2.71 -0.89 2.87
C TYR A 16 -2.78 0.18 1.77
N HIS A 17 -2.63 1.43 2.17
CA HIS A 17 -2.35 2.54 1.26
C HIS A 17 -0.84 2.74 1.21
N PHE A 18 -0.24 2.48 0.06
CA PHE A 18 1.16 2.75 -0.22
C PHE A 18 1.31 3.99 -1.09
N VAL A 19 2.36 4.78 -0.84
CA VAL A 19 2.82 5.82 -1.76
C VAL A 19 4.30 5.60 -2.09
N CYS A 20 4.59 5.52 -3.39
CA CYS A 20 5.92 5.24 -3.92
C CYS A 20 6.38 6.39 -4.83
N PRO A 21 7.29 7.25 -4.37
CA PRO A 21 7.88 8.29 -5.20
C PRO A 21 8.86 7.71 -6.22
N ALA A 22 8.83 8.23 -7.44
CA ALA A 22 9.88 8.03 -8.42
C ALA A 22 11.22 8.56 -7.89
N LYS A 23 12.33 8.03 -8.41
CA LYS A 23 13.67 8.44 -7.96
C LYS A 23 13.85 9.95 -8.22
N TYR A 24 14.30 10.66 -7.19
CA TYR A 24 14.47 12.12 -7.18
C TYR A 24 13.19 12.93 -7.43
N ARG A 25 12.00 12.32 -7.25
CA ARG A 25 10.70 12.92 -7.59
C ARG A 25 10.68 13.52 -9.01
N ARG A 26 11.33 12.85 -9.97
CA ARG A 26 11.33 13.29 -11.36
C ARG A 26 9.97 12.99 -12.01
N VAL A 27 9.52 13.91 -12.85
CA VAL A 27 8.34 13.75 -13.71
C VAL A 27 8.66 12.77 -14.84
N VAL A 28 8.44 11.49 -14.57
CA VAL A 28 8.73 10.36 -15.47
C VAL A 28 7.52 9.48 -15.74
N ILE A 29 6.42 9.69 -15.02
CA ILE A 29 5.19 8.93 -15.17
C ILE A 29 4.34 9.65 -16.23
N ASP A 30 4.23 9.02 -17.39
CA ASP A 30 3.41 9.44 -18.53
C ASP A 30 2.41 8.31 -18.87
N GLU A 31 1.56 8.52 -19.88
CA GLU A 31 0.50 7.58 -20.26
C GLU A 31 1.04 6.19 -20.64
N ASP A 32 2.25 6.11 -21.23
CA ASP A 32 2.89 4.84 -21.55
C ASP A 32 3.36 4.12 -20.29
N VAL A 33 3.94 4.85 -19.34
CA VAL A 33 4.33 4.30 -18.03
C VAL A 33 3.11 3.86 -17.23
N ASP A 34 2.01 4.62 -17.25
CA ASP A 34 0.75 4.26 -16.60
C ASP A 34 0.21 2.93 -17.14
N ARG A 35 0.20 2.76 -18.46
CA ARG A 35 -0.20 1.51 -19.11
C ARG A 35 0.66 0.34 -18.63
N VAL A 36 1.98 0.51 -18.58
CA VAL A 36 2.91 -0.53 -18.13
C VAL A 36 2.72 -0.86 -16.65
N ILE A 37 2.51 0.15 -15.79
CA ILE A 37 2.22 -0.05 -14.36
C ILE A 37 0.94 -0.87 -14.21
N LYS A 38 -0.12 -0.53 -14.93
CA LYS A 38 -1.40 -1.25 -14.88
C LYS A 38 -1.24 -2.71 -15.27
N GLU A 39 -0.68 -2.99 -16.45
CA GLU A 39 -0.42 -4.37 -16.92
C GLU A 39 0.43 -5.16 -15.93
N THR A 40 1.43 -4.50 -15.33
CA THR A 40 2.31 -5.13 -14.35
C THR A 40 1.58 -5.46 -13.06
N CYS A 41 0.70 -4.58 -12.59
CA CYS A 41 -0.14 -4.82 -11.43
C CYS A 41 -1.04 -6.04 -11.67
N GLU A 42 -1.71 -6.12 -12.84
CA GLU A 42 -2.52 -7.28 -13.23
C GLU A 42 -1.71 -8.59 -13.15
N GLY A 43 -0.53 -8.62 -13.76
CA GLY A 43 0.35 -9.80 -13.70
C GLY A 43 0.95 -10.09 -12.32
N ILE A 44 1.00 -9.14 -11.39
CA ILE A 44 1.35 -9.40 -9.99
C ILE A 44 0.20 -10.13 -9.28
N GLN A 45 -1.05 -9.72 -9.50
CA GLN A 45 -2.21 -10.34 -8.84
C GLN A 45 -2.38 -11.81 -9.21
N GLU A 46 -2.00 -12.19 -10.43
CA GLU A 46 -2.07 -13.58 -10.89
C GLU A 46 -1.05 -14.50 -10.19
N ARG A 47 0.07 -13.93 -9.75
CA ARG A 47 1.23 -14.70 -9.24
C ARG A 47 1.38 -14.65 -7.73
N TYR A 48 0.81 -13.63 -7.08
CA TYR A 48 0.98 -13.35 -5.67
C TYR A 48 -0.36 -13.11 -5.01
N GLU A 49 -0.46 -13.36 -3.70
CA GLU A 49 -1.65 -13.06 -2.90
C GLU A 49 -1.73 -11.55 -2.56
N ILE A 50 -1.60 -10.72 -3.59
CA ILE A 50 -1.60 -9.26 -3.56
C ILE A 50 -2.67 -8.82 -4.55
N ARG A 51 -3.67 -8.08 -4.08
CA ARG A 51 -4.75 -7.53 -4.91
C ARG A 51 -4.69 -6.01 -4.86
N PHE A 52 -4.64 -5.38 -6.02
CA PHE A 52 -4.77 -3.94 -6.18
C PHE A 52 -6.26 -3.61 -6.25
N LEU A 53 -6.74 -2.88 -5.24
CA LEU A 53 -8.11 -2.36 -5.23
C LEU A 53 -8.19 -1.07 -6.05
N GLU A 54 -7.14 -0.24 -5.98
CA GLU A 54 -7.01 1.00 -6.73
C GLU A 54 -5.53 1.34 -6.94
N VAL A 55 -5.21 1.91 -8.10
CA VAL A 55 -3.88 2.44 -8.42
C VAL A 55 -4.07 3.84 -8.99
N GLY A 56 -3.49 4.84 -8.33
CA GLY A 56 -3.52 6.22 -8.76
C GLY A 56 -2.10 6.70 -9.05
N THR A 57 -1.90 7.35 -10.19
CA THR A 57 -0.59 7.90 -10.57
C THR A 57 -0.63 9.42 -10.53
N ASP A 58 0.45 10.00 -10.03
CA ASP A 58 0.81 11.38 -10.26
C ASP A 58 2.13 11.39 -11.05
N LYS A 59 2.55 12.54 -11.54
CA LYS A 59 3.72 12.74 -12.40
C LYS A 59 5.02 12.19 -11.80
N ASP A 60 5.16 12.22 -10.48
CA ASP A 60 6.38 11.87 -9.76
C ASP A 60 6.22 10.80 -8.66
N HIS A 61 5.01 10.27 -8.44
CA HIS A 61 4.76 9.22 -7.45
C HIS A 61 3.50 8.39 -7.78
N VAL A 62 3.39 7.21 -7.18
CA VAL A 62 2.26 6.29 -7.39
C VAL A 62 1.63 5.89 -6.06
N HIS A 63 0.30 5.99 -6.00
CA HIS A 63 -0.56 5.52 -4.93
C HIS A 63 -1.07 4.12 -5.25
N PHE A 64 -0.97 3.21 -4.27
CA PHE A 64 -1.56 1.89 -4.36
C PHE A 64 -2.46 1.64 -3.15
N LEU A 65 -3.72 1.30 -3.39
CA LEU A 65 -4.59 0.68 -2.39
C LEU A 65 -4.55 -0.84 -2.61
N ILE A 66 -3.87 -1.54 -1.72
CA ILE A 66 -3.59 -2.97 -1.85
C ILE A 66 -4.28 -3.74 -0.73
N GLN A 67 -4.96 -4.82 -1.09
CA GLN A 67 -5.40 -5.86 -0.18
C GLN A 67 -4.47 -7.08 -0.26
N SER A 68 -4.13 -7.69 0.88
CA SER A 68 -3.31 -8.91 0.92
C SER A 68 -3.64 -9.79 2.14
N VAL A 69 -2.84 -10.84 2.32
CA VAL A 69 -2.96 -11.86 3.38
C VAL A 69 -2.00 -11.58 4.54
N PRO A 70 -2.29 -12.04 5.77
CA PRO A 70 -1.43 -11.81 6.94
C PRO A 70 -0.02 -12.39 6.82
N THR A 71 0.19 -13.39 5.96
CA THR A 71 1.52 -13.98 5.70
C THR A 71 2.43 -13.06 4.89
N TYR A 72 1.87 -11.99 4.31
CA TYR A 72 2.60 -10.97 3.57
C TYR A 72 2.72 -9.71 4.42
N SER A 73 3.93 -9.45 4.92
CA SER A 73 4.21 -8.19 5.61
C SER A 73 4.14 -7.01 4.62
N PRO A 74 3.81 -5.78 5.09
CA PRO A 74 3.78 -4.60 4.22
C PRO A 74 5.08 -4.40 3.44
N LYS A 75 6.22 -4.64 4.09
CA LYS A 75 7.55 -4.60 3.47
C LYS A 75 7.69 -5.61 2.32
N LYS A 76 7.23 -6.85 2.52
CA LYS A 76 7.30 -7.89 1.49
C LYS A 76 6.44 -7.52 0.28
N ILE A 77 5.22 -7.04 0.53
CA ILE A 77 4.29 -6.58 -0.52
C ILE A 77 4.98 -5.53 -1.39
N ILE A 78 5.45 -4.44 -0.78
CA ILE A 78 5.96 -3.30 -1.53
C ILE A 78 7.30 -3.60 -2.22
N GLN A 79 8.12 -4.50 -1.66
CA GLN A 79 9.34 -4.97 -2.33
C GLN A 79 9.02 -5.69 -3.64
N ILE A 80 8.02 -6.59 -3.64
CA ILE A 80 7.57 -7.30 -4.84
C ILE A 80 7.04 -6.29 -5.86
N VAL A 81 6.13 -5.41 -5.43
CA VAL A 81 5.48 -4.42 -6.30
C VAL A 81 6.50 -3.48 -6.94
N LYS A 82 7.33 -2.81 -6.13
CA LYS A 82 8.32 -1.85 -6.63
C LYS A 82 9.32 -2.51 -7.59
N SER A 83 9.82 -3.70 -7.24
CA SER A 83 10.87 -4.37 -8.02
C SER A 83 10.36 -4.81 -9.40
N ILE A 84 9.17 -5.40 -9.46
CA ILE A 84 8.60 -5.88 -10.72
C ILE A 84 8.21 -4.68 -11.60
N ILE A 85 7.54 -3.67 -11.05
CA ILE A 85 7.19 -2.47 -11.82
C ILE A 85 8.42 -1.77 -12.38
N ALA A 86 9.47 -1.56 -11.57
CA ALA A 86 10.69 -0.91 -12.03
C ALA A 86 11.31 -1.67 -13.22
N ARG A 87 11.34 -3.01 -13.13
CA ARG A 87 11.86 -3.87 -14.21
C ARG A 87 11.04 -3.75 -15.49
N GLU A 88 9.72 -3.85 -15.40
CA GLU A 88 8.84 -3.78 -16.58
C GLU A 88 8.85 -2.38 -17.21
N VAL A 89 8.84 -1.32 -16.40
CA VAL A 89 8.94 0.06 -16.89
C VAL A 89 10.26 0.30 -17.61
N PHE A 90 11.40 -0.12 -17.05
CA PHE A 90 12.68 0.04 -17.76
C PHE A 90 12.79 -0.78 -19.05
N ALA A 91 12.12 -1.93 -19.13
CA ALA A 91 12.08 -2.76 -20.32
C ALA A 91 11.20 -2.16 -21.42
N LYS A 92 10.01 -1.66 -21.06
CA LYS A 92 8.98 -1.22 -22.02
C LYS A 92 9.00 0.29 -22.30
N CYS A 93 9.60 1.11 -21.44
CA CYS A 93 9.65 2.57 -21.54
C CYS A 93 11.11 3.08 -21.55
N PRO A 94 11.87 2.94 -22.67
CA PRO A 94 13.27 3.36 -22.73
C PRO A 94 13.50 4.84 -22.43
N GLN A 95 12.49 5.70 -22.64
CA GLN A 95 12.53 7.12 -22.30
C GLN A 95 12.72 7.35 -20.79
N VAL A 96 12.19 6.47 -19.94
CA VAL A 96 12.36 6.54 -18.49
C VAL A 96 13.81 6.25 -18.11
N LYS A 97 14.44 5.25 -18.74
CA LYS A 97 15.86 4.91 -18.50
C LYS A 97 16.81 6.05 -18.84
N LYS A 98 16.50 6.84 -19.89
CA LYS A 98 17.26 8.05 -20.24
C LYS A 98 17.17 9.11 -19.14
N LYS A 99 15.98 9.29 -18.55
CA LYS A 99 15.76 10.23 -17.43
C LYS A 99 16.31 9.69 -16.10
N LEU A 100 16.32 8.38 -15.89
CA LEU A 100 16.76 7.71 -14.66
C LEU A 100 17.97 6.82 -14.93
N TRP A 101 19.06 7.44 -15.39
CA TRP A 101 20.29 6.75 -15.82
C TRP A 101 20.98 5.93 -14.73
N GLY A 102 20.67 6.19 -13.44
CA GLY A 102 21.16 5.41 -12.31
C GLY A 102 20.55 4.02 -12.18
N GLY A 103 19.57 3.66 -13.03
CA GLY A 103 18.96 2.33 -13.04
C GLY A 103 17.94 2.08 -11.93
N GLU A 104 17.55 3.13 -11.21
CA GLU A 104 16.56 3.06 -10.12
C GLU A 104 15.32 3.86 -10.50
N PHE A 105 14.16 3.18 -10.56
CA PHE A 105 12.89 3.83 -10.88
C PHE A 105 12.29 4.55 -9.67
N TRP A 106 12.41 3.94 -8.49
CA TRP A 106 11.84 4.45 -7.24
C TRP A 106 12.88 5.08 -6.34
N THR A 107 12.45 5.97 -5.46
CA THR A 107 13.19 6.27 -4.22
C THR A 107 13.20 5.04 -3.31
N ASP A 108 14.21 4.90 -2.45
CA ASP A 108 14.38 3.72 -1.59
C ASP A 108 13.20 3.58 -0.60
N GLY A 109 12.77 4.72 -0.04
CA GLY A 109 11.63 4.85 0.86
C GLY A 109 10.27 4.64 0.19
N TYR A 110 9.24 4.51 1.04
CA TYR A 110 7.82 4.48 0.68
C TYR A 110 7.01 4.86 1.92
N TYR A 111 5.82 5.40 1.72
CA TYR A 111 4.82 5.56 2.77
C TYR A 111 3.91 4.34 2.80
N VAL A 112 3.45 3.96 4.00
CA VAL A 112 2.42 2.93 4.17
C VAL A 112 1.52 3.27 5.36
N ALA A 113 0.21 3.16 5.16
CA ALA A 113 -0.78 3.18 6.23
C ALA A 113 -1.77 2.03 6.04
N THR A 114 -2.33 1.54 7.14
CA THR A 114 -3.45 0.60 7.08
C THR A 114 -4.73 1.35 6.74
N VAL A 115 -5.58 0.69 5.95
CA VAL A 115 -6.92 1.19 5.60
C VAL A 115 -7.93 0.18 6.13
N SER A 116 -9.03 0.69 6.68
CA SER A 116 -10.13 -0.12 7.21
C SER A 116 -11.42 0.41 6.61
N GLU A 117 -12.23 -0.49 6.06
CA GLU A 117 -13.55 -0.18 5.50
C GLU A 117 -14.56 0.16 6.60
N HIS A 118 -14.42 -0.45 7.78
CA HIS A 118 -15.46 -0.47 8.81
C HIS A 118 -15.15 0.34 10.07
N GLY A 119 -14.01 1.04 10.11
CA GLY A 119 -13.73 1.91 11.26
C GLY A 119 -12.31 2.41 11.32
N ASN A 120 -12.18 3.69 11.66
CA ASN A 120 -10.92 4.29 12.05
C ASN A 120 -10.56 3.89 13.50
N GLU A 121 -9.37 4.28 13.94
CA GLU A 121 -8.86 3.96 15.28
C GLU A 121 -9.85 4.31 16.40
N GLN A 122 -10.54 5.45 16.28
CA GLN A 122 -11.49 5.92 17.30
C GLN A 122 -12.71 5.00 17.40
N ILE A 123 -13.24 4.56 16.25
CA ILE A 123 -14.40 3.65 16.18
C ILE A 123 -14.02 2.29 16.78
N ILE A 124 -12.89 1.72 16.37
CA ILE A 124 -12.43 0.43 16.90
C ILE A 124 -12.07 0.52 18.38
N SER A 125 -11.43 1.61 18.83
CA SER A 125 -11.12 1.83 20.24
C SER A 125 -12.38 1.94 21.09
N ARG A 126 -13.45 2.54 20.55
CA ARG A 126 -14.76 2.62 21.22
C ARG A 126 -15.41 1.24 21.30
N TYR A 127 -15.46 0.52 20.18
CA TYR A 127 -15.97 -0.85 20.13
C TYR A 127 -15.29 -1.74 21.18
N VAL A 128 -13.95 -1.73 21.27
CA VAL A 128 -13.21 -2.51 22.27
C VAL A 128 -13.61 -2.17 23.72
N LYS A 129 -13.87 -0.89 24.02
CA LYS A 129 -14.34 -0.46 25.35
C LYS A 129 -15.77 -0.93 25.63
N GLU A 130 -16.64 -0.89 24.63
CA GLU A 130 -18.06 -1.23 24.74
C GLU A 130 -18.30 -2.75 24.78
N GLN A 131 -17.42 -3.56 24.17
CA GLN A 131 -17.43 -5.03 24.28
C GLN A 131 -17.28 -5.55 25.72
N GLY A 132 -17.02 -4.68 26.70
CA GLY A 132 -17.01 -5.00 28.12
C GLY A 132 -18.38 -4.97 28.84
N GLN A 133 -19.48 -4.57 28.18
CA GLN A 133 -20.79 -4.47 28.85
C GLN A 133 -21.52 -5.82 29.03
N GLU A 134 -21.09 -6.88 28.34
CA GLU A 134 -21.41 -8.26 28.72
C GLU A 134 -20.14 -8.97 29.25
N LYS A 135 -19.78 -8.61 30.49
CA LYS A 135 -18.89 -9.34 31.43
C LYS A 135 -17.59 -9.92 30.85
N ASN A 136 -16.50 -9.14 30.97
CA ASN A 136 -15.08 -9.56 31.18
C ASN A 136 -14.00 -8.98 30.24
N CYS A 137 -14.21 -7.87 29.52
CA CYS A 137 -13.09 -7.22 28.81
C CYS A 137 -12.48 -6.07 29.64
N LYS A 138 -11.29 -6.29 30.24
CA LYS A 138 -10.49 -5.24 30.89
C LYS A 138 -9.46 -4.69 29.91
N THR A 139 -9.45 -3.37 29.69
CA THR A 139 -8.34 -2.71 28.99
C THR A 139 -7.09 -2.76 29.88
N ILE A 140 -6.11 -3.58 29.51
CA ILE A 140 -4.88 -3.80 30.29
C ILE A 140 -3.76 -2.79 30.00
N TYR A 141 -3.81 -2.12 28.84
CA TYR A 141 -2.79 -1.17 28.41
C TYR A 141 -3.34 -0.25 27.31
N LYS A 142 -3.07 1.05 27.40
CA LYS A 142 -3.27 2.01 26.31
C LYS A 142 -2.12 3.01 26.32
N ASN A 143 -1.32 3.02 25.26
CA ASN A 143 -0.31 4.05 25.07
C ASN A 143 -1.01 5.34 24.58
N VAL A 144 -0.73 6.48 25.22
CA VAL A 144 -1.32 7.79 24.89
C VAL A 144 -0.18 8.75 24.57
N GLU A 145 0.62 8.44 23.56
CA GLU A 145 1.47 9.44 22.94
C GLU A 145 0.63 10.17 21.88
N LYS A 146 0.49 11.51 22.02
CA LYS A 146 -0.04 12.36 20.95
C LYS A 146 1.00 12.41 19.83
N THR A 147 1.01 11.40 18.97
CA THR A 147 1.66 11.53 17.66
C THR A 147 0.88 12.55 16.84
N LYS A 148 1.58 13.48 16.20
CA LYS A 148 0.98 14.27 15.11
C LYS A 148 0.44 13.27 14.10
N GLN A 149 -0.88 13.22 13.96
CA GLN A 149 -1.50 12.47 12.88
C GLN A 149 -1.18 13.23 11.60
N TYR A 150 -0.10 12.83 10.93
CA TYR A 150 0.21 13.34 9.61
C TYR A 150 -0.95 12.99 8.69
N SER A 151 -1.45 13.99 8.00
CA SER A 151 -2.49 13.84 7.01
C SER A 151 -1.94 13.06 5.81
N ILE A 152 -2.80 12.37 5.08
CA ILE A 152 -2.43 11.79 3.78
C ILE A 152 -1.82 12.85 2.86
N TRP A 153 -2.31 14.09 2.95
CA TRP A 153 -1.79 15.25 2.21
C TRP A 153 -0.36 15.64 2.58
N ASP A 154 0.15 15.25 3.75
CA ASP A 154 1.53 15.57 4.15
C ASP A 154 2.57 14.70 3.42
N TYR A 155 2.12 13.65 2.70
CA TYR A 155 2.95 12.72 1.95
C TYR A 155 2.77 12.79 0.44
N MET A 156 1.78 13.56 -0.04
CA MET A 156 1.60 13.92 -1.45
C MET A 156 2.58 15.04 -1.80
#